data_AF-A0A519JX20-F1
#
_entry.id   AF-A0A519JX20-F1
#
_cell.length_a   1.000
_cell.length_b   1.000
_cell.length_c   1.000
_cell.angle_alpha   90.00
_cell.angle_beta   90.00
_cell.angle_gamma   90.00
#
_symmetry.space_group_name_H-M   'P 1'
#
loop_
_entity.id
_entity.type
_entity.pdbx_description
1 polymer ?
#
loop_
_entity_poly.entity_id
_entity_poly.type
_entity_poly.pdbx_seq_one_letter_code
_entity_poly.pdbx_strand_id
1 'polypeptide(L)'
;DLREKVDDNQYTDYYYGQDYTYRDSDNYIQYIKTWGSTDPEFGNQPAIDAWDDLMAFVQNNNMALDANYNYVDSQLNIDSLIDYFVLNSYMVNKDWLNWNTSWWRGLDPSGGALKWRYALWDTDGVLGHYINYTGIPDISANASPCNVENLQGVGEGHVQTIKKLIDESPIVHQKYVTRYADLLNTKLSCPKVTAIFDSIVAVIAPEMPRHILRWGGNMATWQANVQAARNFLMTRCSQTLSTGLVDCYDVTGPYPVTFNVLPAGKGQIKMNSEWFQDYPHTANIFGNIETILKAGPIDGWEFSSWLVDGAVISTADLVNPDIILQITQATTVTAIFKEIPPTSENAIYYWHFNTLDTPTDVVTIPADFSLISGAAPMMTYTGTGPRDIDANQTGSDLNLHFDELAGKCARVRNPSDGRAVVFDLPTTGYKDIKFAYAVQRTNGGQLTNNLSYSTDGTNFTQAGLSQSAFNVTTDFSLVQIDLSAITGVRNNPNFKVKITFDGNTIGDSGNNRLDNITLKGVVDDLSVPTQTAATYQVFPNPFTSNIQIITTEQMVDVSVYDMIGKSILKKKNVNSTTETLDLGALNAGVYLLKIRTANGLITHKLIKQ
;
A
#
# COMPACT_ATOMS: atom_id res chain seq x y z
N ASP A 1 19.14 33.16 -5.75
CA ASP A 1 18.05 32.83 -4.82
C ASP A 1 18.50 31.64 -3.98
N LEU A 2 18.21 31.61 -2.68
CA LEU A 2 18.58 30.48 -1.80
C LEU A 2 17.39 29.54 -1.53
N ARG A 3 16.22 29.87 -2.07
CA ARG A 3 14.99 29.07 -1.98
C ARG A 3 14.81 28.28 -3.27
N GLU A 4 14.18 27.11 -3.12
CA GLU A 4 13.69 26.33 -4.25
C GLU A 4 12.71 27.16 -5.09
N LYS A 5 12.87 27.13 -6.40
CA LYS A 5 12.02 27.84 -7.36
C LYS A 5 11.13 26.84 -8.07
N VAL A 6 9.90 26.71 -7.59
CA VAL A 6 8.91 25.77 -8.14
C VAL A 6 8.43 26.14 -9.55
N ASP A 7 8.80 27.33 -10.01
CA ASP A 7 8.38 27.95 -11.26
C ASP A 7 9.48 27.99 -12.34
N ASP A 8 10.53 27.19 -12.14
CA ASP A 8 11.75 27.09 -12.95
C ASP A 8 11.91 25.65 -13.47
N ASN A 9 12.56 25.46 -14.62
CA ASN A 9 12.77 24.14 -15.23
C ASN A 9 13.65 23.23 -14.37
N GLN A 10 14.53 23.80 -13.53
CA GLN A 10 15.34 22.99 -12.61
C GLN A 10 14.49 22.19 -11.62
N TYR A 11 13.35 22.74 -11.20
CA TYR A 11 12.42 22.04 -10.33
C TYR A 11 11.71 20.90 -11.07
N THR A 12 11.25 21.16 -12.29
CA THR A 12 10.54 20.15 -13.10
C THR A 12 11.47 19.03 -13.55
N ASP A 13 12.72 19.32 -13.87
CA ASP A 13 13.76 18.34 -14.17
C ASP A 13 14.09 17.48 -12.93
N TYR A 14 14.48 18.11 -11.82
CA TYR A 14 14.95 17.38 -10.64
C TYR A 14 13.88 16.45 -10.04
N TYR A 15 12.63 16.91 -9.92
CA TYR A 15 11.58 16.12 -9.26
C TYR A 15 10.78 15.23 -10.21
N TYR A 16 10.76 15.55 -11.50
CA TYR A 16 9.85 14.89 -12.45
C TYR A 16 10.54 14.45 -13.74
N GLY A 17 11.83 14.70 -13.94
CA GLY A 17 12.52 14.39 -15.20
C GLY A 17 11.93 15.13 -16.38
N GLN A 18 11.43 16.35 -16.16
CA GLN A 18 10.83 17.21 -17.17
C GLN A 18 11.71 18.45 -17.37
N ASP A 19 12.73 18.32 -18.22
CA ASP A 19 13.59 19.44 -18.63
C ASP A 19 13.20 19.95 -20.02
N TYR A 20 13.48 21.22 -20.30
CA TYR A 20 13.41 21.71 -21.67
C TYR A 20 14.64 21.22 -22.46
N THR A 21 14.53 21.11 -23.79
CA THR A 21 15.74 20.88 -24.62
C THR A 21 16.59 22.14 -24.79
N TYR A 22 15.94 23.30 -24.78
CA TYR A 22 16.48 24.66 -24.67
C TYR A 22 15.36 25.57 -24.13
N ARG A 23 15.70 26.74 -23.59
CA ARG A 23 14.80 27.60 -22.79
C ARG A 23 13.39 27.82 -23.38
N ASP A 24 13.27 27.90 -24.70
CA ASP A 24 12.00 28.17 -25.40
C ASP A 24 11.49 26.94 -26.19
N SER A 25 11.87 25.73 -25.79
CA SER A 25 11.40 24.49 -26.43
C SER A 25 9.97 24.18 -26.03
N ASP A 26 9.19 23.68 -26.98
CA ASP A 26 7.83 23.16 -26.81
C ASP A 26 7.76 21.63 -26.66
N ASN A 27 8.91 20.95 -26.65
CA ASN A 27 8.94 19.49 -26.74
C ASN A 27 8.54 18.77 -25.44
N TYR A 28 9.00 19.27 -24.28
CA TYR A 28 9.00 18.47 -23.03
C TYR A 28 8.32 19.14 -21.86
N ILE A 29 8.05 20.44 -21.90
CA ILE A 29 7.38 21.14 -20.81
C ILE A 29 6.45 22.21 -21.34
N GLN A 30 5.26 22.27 -20.74
CA GLN A 30 4.32 23.36 -20.91
C GLN A 30 4.06 23.96 -19.53
N TYR A 31 4.33 25.25 -19.38
CA TYR A 31 4.21 25.97 -18.12
C TYR A 31 3.60 27.34 -18.40
N ILE A 32 2.49 27.66 -17.75
CA ILE A 32 1.78 28.93 -17.92
C ILE A 32 1.76 29.67 -16.59
N LYS A 33 1.95 31.00 -16.65
CA LYS A 33 1.89 31.90 -15.51
C LYS A 33 0.93 33.03 -15.80
N THR A 34 0.27 33.47 -14.75
CA THR A 34 -0.42 34.75 -14.73
C THR A 34 0.42 35.74 -13.92
N TRP A 35 0.58 36.98 -14.41
CA TRP A 35 1.14 38.12 -13.68
C TRP A 35 0.72 39.42 -14.38
N GLY A 36 -0.57 39.76 -14.29
CA GLY A 36 -1.17 40.88 -15.03
C GLY A 36 -1.53 40.54 -16.49
N SER A 37 -0.82 39.59 -17.09
CA SER A 37 -1.19 38.84 -18.30
C SER A 37 -0.96 37.35 -18.07
N THR A 38 -1.60 36.51 -18.88
CA THR A 38 -1.40 35.05 -18.87
C THR A 38 -0.56 34.64 -20.06
N ASP A 39 0.66 34.18 -19.78
CA ASP A 39 1.68 33.92 -20.77
C ASP A 39 2.37 32.57 -20.51
N PRO A 40 2.83 31.88 -21.56
CA PRO A 40 3.62 30.66 -21.39
C PRO A 40 5.02 31.04 -20.89
N GLU A 41 5.43 30.51 -19.74
CA GLU A 41 6.83 30.52 -19.29
C GLU A 41 7.64 29.51 -20.11
N PHE A 42 7.07 28.33 -20.36
CA PHE A 42 7.64 27.28 -21.21
C PHE A 42 6.55 26.68 -22.11
N GLY A 43 6.92 26.16 -23.28
CA GLY A 43 5.98 25.50 -24.17
C GLY A 43 5.34 26.39 -25.24
N ASN A 44 5.64 27.69 -25.24
CA ASN A 44 5.16 28.69 -26.20
C ASN A 44 3.63 28.67 -26.42
N GLN A 45 3.16 29.13 -27.58
CA GLN A 45 1.74 29.12 -27.96
C GLN A 45 1.07 27.75 -27.84
N PRO A 46 1.72 26.60 -28.18
CA PRO A 46 1.13 25.28 -27.96
C PRO A 46 0.72 24.98 -26.51
N ALA A 47 1.37 25.61 -25.51
CA ALA A 47 0.96 25.48 -24.12
C ALA A 47 -0.41 26.15 -23.88
N ILE A 48 -0.57 27.39 -24.38
CA ILE A 48 -1.81 28.16 -24.28
C ILE A 48 -2.94 27.42 -25.02
N ASP A 49 -2.71 27.03 -26.27
CA ASP A 49 -3.71 26.34 -27.09
C ASP A 49 -4.19 25.05 -26.41
N ALA A 50 -3.27 24.25 -25.86
CA ALA A 50 -3.62 23.00 -25.17
C ALA A 50 -4.39 23.22 -23.86
N TRP A 51 -4.11 24.32 -23.15
CA TRP A 51 -4.87 24.69 -21.96
C TRP A 51 -6.27 25.18 -22.34
N ASP A 52 -6.38 26.04 -23.33
CA ASP A 52 -7.64 26.58 -23.83
C ASP A 52 -8.55 25.47 -24.38
N ASP A 53 -7.99 24.50 -25.11
CA ASP A 53 -8.72 23.31 -25.58
C ASP A 53 -9.31 22.49 -24.42
N LEU A 54 -8.54 22.30 -23.35
CA LEU A 54 -9.01 21.59 -22.16
C LEU A 54 -10.12 22.37 -21.44
N MET A 55 -9.94 23.68 -21.25
CA MET A 55 -10.96 24.53 -20.62
C MET A 55 -12.24 24.56 -21.47
N ALA A 56 -12.11 24.73 -22.78
CA ALA A 56 -13.23 24.69 -23.71
C ALA A 56 -13.94 23.33 -23.67
N PHE A 57 -13.20 22.22 -23.59
CA PHE A 57 -13.80 20.90 -23.42
C PHE A 57 -14.63 20.82 -22.14
N VAL A 58 -14.07 21.25 -21.00
CA VAL A 58 -14.79 21.24 -19.72
C VAL A 58 -16.06 22.05 -19.85
N GLN A 59 -16.00 23.29 -20.34
CA GLN A 59 -17.16 24.19 -20.39
C GLN A 59 -18.26 23.73 -21.35
N ASN A 60 -17.90 23.11 -22.48
CA ASN A 60 -18.86 22.71 -23.51
C ASN A 60 -19.44 21.30 -23.34
N ASN A 61 -18.98 20.53 -22.35
CA ASN A 61 -19.43 19.17 -22.12
C ASN A 61 -20.03 19.00 -20.72
N ASN A 62 -20.88 17.97 -20.55
CA ASN A 62 -21.44 17.61 -19.26
C ASN A 62 -20.42 16.79 -18.46
N MET A 63 -19.97 17.31 -17.32
CA MET A 63 -18.95 16.64 -16.47
C MET A 63 -19.53 15.54 -15.58
N ALA A 64 -20.86 15.36 -15.57
CA ALA A 64 -21.51 14.21 -14.93
C ALA A 64 -21.32 12.90 -15.71
N LEU A 65 -20.87 12.96 -16.96
CA LEU A 65 -20.62 11.78 -17.79
C LEU A 65 -19.21 11.25 -17.56
N ASP A 66 -19.09 9.97 -17.18
CA ASP A 66 -17.81 9.31 -16.89
C ASP A 66 -16.79 9.46 -18.03
N ALA A 67 -17.21 9.36 -19.29
CA ALA A 67 -16.31 9.50 -20.44
C ALA A 67 -15.67 10.90 -20.51
N ASN A 68 -16.44 11.95 -20.21
CA ASN A 68 -15.94 13.32 -20.21
C ASN A 68 -15.04 13.58 -19.00
N TYR A 69 -15.47 13.14 -17.81
CA TYR A 69 -14.66 13.22 -16.60
C TYR A 69 -13.30 12.49 -16.77
N ASN A 70 -13.31 11.27 -17.31
CA ASN A 70 -12.10 10.48 -17.53
C ASN A 70 -11.15 11.15 -18.53
N TYR A 71 -11.67 11.83 -19.56
CA TYR A 71 -10.84 12.64 -20.44
C TYR A 71 -10.19 13.79 -19.68
N VAL A 72 -10.95 14.55 -18.89
CA VAL A 72 -10.41 15.67 -18.10
C VAL A 72 -9.38 15.17 -17.09
N ASP A 73 -9.67 14.10 -16.34
CA ASP A 73 -8.71 13.50 -15.41
C ASP A 73 -7.45 13.01 -16.13
N SER A 74 -7.54 12.54 -17.38
CA SER A 74 -6.35 12.16 -18.15
C SER A 74 -5.42 13.34 -18.48
N GLN A 75 -5.95 14.56 -18.53
CA GLN A 75 -5.21 15.78 -18.90
C GLN A 75 -4.85 16.64 -17.69
N LEU A 76 -5.69 16.66 -16.66
CA LEU A 76 -5.60 17.53 -15.49
C LEU A 76 -5.51 16.68 -14.22
N ASN A 77 -4.51 16.97 -13.40
CA ASN A 77 -4.45 16.43 -12.06
C ASN A 77 -5.50 17.14 -11.19
N ILE A 78 -6.68 16.52 -11.10
CA ILE A 78 -7.82 17.04 -10.34
C ILE A 78 -7.44 17.28 -8.87
N ASP A 79 -6.70 16.37 -8.25
CA ASP A 79 -6.29 16.51 -6.85
C ASP A 79 -5.40 17.74 -6.65
N SER A 80 -4.53 18.06 -7.62
CA SER A 80 -3.72 19.29 -7.60
C SER A 80 -4.55 20.56 -7.72
N LEU A 81 -5.57 20.58 -8.59
CA LEU A 81 -6.51 21.70 -8.69
C LEU A 81 -7.28 21.90 -7.39
N ILE A 82 -7.80 20.80 -6.80
CA ILE A 82 -8.52 20.83 -5.53
C ILE A 82 -7.60 21.40 -4.43
N ASP A 83 -6.39 20.87 -4.28
CA ASP A 83 -5.44 21.35 -3.26
C ASP A 83 -5.10 22.83 -3.43
N TYR A 84 -4.93 23.30 -4.68
CA TYR A 84 -4.66 24.70 -4.96
C TYR A 84 -5.81 25.62 -4.48
N PHE A 85 -7.05 25.27 -4.78
CA PHE A 85 -8.22 26.03 -4.34
C PHE A 85 -8.45 25.94 -2.83
N VAL A 86 -8.32 24.74 -2.25
CA VAL A 86 -8.47 24.50 -0.81
C VAL A 86 -7.46 25.31 -0.01
N LEU A 87 -6.17 25.29 -0.39
CA LEU A 87 -5.12 26.01 0.32
C LEU A 87 -5.29 27.53 0.24
N ASN A 88 -5.58 28.06 -0.96
CA ASN A 88 -5.78 29.49 -1.13
C ASN A 88 -7.02 30.00 -0.41
N SER A 89 -8.12 29.24 -0.43
CA SER A 89 -9.31 29.59 0.34
C SER A 89 -9.11 29.45 1.84
N TYR A 90 -8.43 28.38 2.30
CA TYR A 90 -8.10 28.20 3.70
C TYR A 90 -7.24 29.37 4.22
N MET A 91 -6.22 29.77 3.48
CA MET A 91 -5.35 30.89 3.87
C MET A 91 -5.97 32.28 3.63
N VAL A 92 -7.14 32.33 2.98
CA VAL A 92 -7.81 33.57 2.55
C VAL A 92 -6.84 34.40 1.71
N ASN A 93 -6.26 33.76 0.68
CA ASN A 93 -5.32 34.41 -0.22
C ASN A 93 -6.06 35.46 -1.06
N LYS A 94 -5.51 36.68 -1.05
CA LYS A 94 -6.05 37.88 -1.66
C LYS A 94 -5.32 38.27 -2.94
N ASP A 95 -4.22 37.60 -3.25
CA ASP A 95 -3.39 37.89 -4.42
C ASP A 95 -3.03 36.60 -5.18
N TRP A 96 -4.07 35.95 -5.70
CA TRP A 96 -3.98 34.79 -6.58
C TRP A 96 -5.00 34.94 -7.73
N LEU A 97 -4.95 34.07 -8.73
CA LEU A 97 -5.78 34.03 -9.95
C LEU A 97 -5.52 35.14 -10.98
N ASN A 98 -5.45 36.43 -10.58
CA ASN A 98 -5.21 37.54 -11.51
C ASN A 98 -3.71 37.87 -11.67
N TRP A 99 -2.93 37.47 -10.68
CA TRP A 99 -1.49 37.62 -10.64
C TRP A 99 -0.95 36.24 -10.31
N ASN A 100 -0.61 35.97 -9.06
CA ASN A 100 0.25 34.85 -8.66
C ASN A 100 -0.39 33.47 -8.83
N THR A 101 -0.48 32.99 -10.08
CA THR A 101 -1.02 31.69 -10.47
C THR A 101 -0.11 31.05 -11.50
N SER A 102 0.15 29.76 -11.31
CA SER A 102 0.97 29.01 -12.22
C SER A 102 0.55 27.55 -12.30
N TRP A 103 0.57 27.01 -13.51
CA TRP A 103 0.23 25.62 -13.77
C TRP A 103 1.05 25.08 -14.94
N TRP A 104 1.34 23.78 -14.89
CA TRP A 104 2.27 23.17 -15.83
C TRP A 104 2.01 21.68 -16.02
N ARG A 105 2.57 21.10 -17.08
CA ARG A 105 2.68 19.66 -17.30
C ARG A 105 3.97 19.29 -18.01
N GLY A 106 4.43 18.07 -17.77
CA GLY A 106 5.47 17.42 -18.56
C GLY A 106 4.91 16.83 -19.86
N LEU A 107 5.76 16.74 -20.87
CA LEU A 107 5.49 16.05 -22.13
C LEU A 107 6.52 14.95 -22.43
N ASP A 108 7.65 14.89 -21.71
CA ASP A 108 8.60 13.79 -21.84
C ASP A 108 7.99 12.48 -21.32
N PRO A 109 7.74 11.48 -22.17
CA PRO A 109 7.13 10.22 -21.74
C PRO A 109 8.00 9.40 -20.77
N SER A 110 9.30 9.66 -20.71
CA SER A 110 10.22 9.04 -19.76
C SER A 110 10.19 9.68 -18.37
N GLY A 111 9.67 10.91 -18.28
CA GLY A 111 9.48 11.64 -17.04
C GLY A 111 8.08 11.46 -16.43
N GLY A 112 7.92 11.99 -15.21
CA GLY A 112 6.64 12.06 -14.51
C GLY A 112 5.83 13.31 -14.87
N ALA A 113 4.77 13.56 -14.10
CA ALA A 113 4.03 14.81 -14.16
C ALA A 113 3.30 15.19 -15.48
N LEU A 114 2.83 14.20 -16.25
CA LEU A 114 2.23 14.40 -17.58
C LEU A 114 0.83 15.05 -17.60
N LYS A 115 0.19 15.19 -16.43
CA LYS A 115 -1.08 15.90 -16.27
C LYS A 115 -0.82 17.33 -15.79
N TRP A 116 -1.60 18.30 -16.31
CA TRP A 116 -1.64 19.69 -15.83
C TRP A 116 -1.80 19.71 -14.31
N ARG A 117 -1.05 20.57 -13.63
CA ARG A 117 -1.04 20.71 -12.18
C ARG A 117 -0.66 22.12 -11.78
N TYR A 118 -1.01 22.51 -10.58
CA TYR A 118 -0.77 23.84 -10.06
C TYR A 118 0.48 23.88 -9.18
N ALA A 119 1.15 25.05 -9.18
CA ALA A 119 2.21 25.37 -8.24
C ALA A 119 1.83 26.62 -7.44
N LEU A 120 2.12 26.60 -6.14
CA LEU A 120 1.99 27.79 -5.30
C LEU A 120 3.15 28.74 -5.59
N TRP A 121 2.80 29.99 -5.85
CA TRP A 121 3.74 31.05 -6.16
C TRP A 121 3.28 32.32 -5.44
N ASP A 122 4.24 33.05 -4.86
CA ASP A 122 4.03 34.38 -4.24
C ASP A 122 2.74 34.53 -3.41
N THR A 123 2.69 33.81 -2.29
CA THR A 123 1.50 33.69 -1.43
C THR A 123 1.60 34.53 -0.15
N ASP A 124 2.14 35.74 -0.23
CA ASP A 124 2.26 36.66 0.92
C ASP A 124 0.93 37.39 1.24
N GLY A 125 0.00 37.43 0.27
CA GLY A 125 -1.35 37.98 0.38
C GLY A 125 -2.34 37.20 1.26
N VAL A 126 -1.90 36.63 2.38
CA VAL A 126 -2.66 35.69 3.23
C VAL A 126 -2.81 36.19 4.67
N LEU A 127 -3.59 35.47 5.49
CA LEU A 127 -3.72 35.70 6.94
C LEU A 127 -4.15 37.14 7.31
N GLY A 128 -4.97 37.76 6.46
CA GLY A 128 -5.44 39.14 6.61
C GLY A 128 -4.46 40.22 6.15
N HIS A 129 -3.25 39.85 5.70
CA HIS A 129 -2.25 40.79 5.17
C HIS A 129 -2.47 41.09 3.68
N TYR A 130 -1.98 42.25 3.20
CA TYR A 130 -1.95 42.66 1.78
C TYR A 130 -3.24 43.21 1.13
N ILE A 131 -3.14 43.61 -0.14
CA ILE A 131 -4.21 44.17 -0.97
C ILE A 131 -5.05 43.03 -1.57
N ASN A 132 -6.37 43.26 -1.71
CA ASN A 132 -7.31 42.30 -2.32
C ASN A 132 -7.35 42.45 -3.84
N TYR A 133 -6.33 41.92 -4.52
CA TYR A 133 -6.25 41.91 -5.99
C TYR A 133 -7.15 40.85 -6.64
N THR A 134 -7.46 39.77 -5.94
CA THR A 134 -8.37 38.72 -6.41
C THR A 134 -9.85 39.15 -6.29
N GLY A 135 -10.17 40.10 -5.42
CA GLY A 135 -11.54 40.54 -5.19
C GLY A 135 -12.36 39.54 -4.36
N ILE A 136 -11.74 38.83 -3.41
CA ILE A 136 -12.48 37.92 -2.53
C ILE A 136 -13.52 38.70 -1.70
N PRO A 137 -14.77 38.22 -1.55
CA PRO A 137 -15.85 38.99 -0.91
C PRO A 137 -15.64 39.28 0.59
N ASP A 138 -15.11 38.29 1.32
CA ASP A 138 -14.74 38.42 2.72
C ASP A 138 -13.25 38.12 2.87
N ILE A 139 -12.52 39.08 3.44
CA ILE A 139 -11.07 39.03 3.65
C ILE A 139 -10.69 38.71 5.11
N SER A 140 -11.69 38.46 5.96
CA SER A 140 -11.49 38.10 7.37
C SER A 140 -11.22 36.61 7.53
N ALA A 141 -10.84 36.19 8.74
CA ALA A 141 -10.70 34.78 9.07
C ALA A 141 -12.03 34.00 8.92
N ASN A 142 -13.16 34.73 8.89
CA ASN A 142 -14.50 34.18 8.77
C ASN A 142 -14.98 33.93 7.34
N ALA A 143 -14.14 34.19 6.34
CA ALA A 143 -14.49 34.01 4.94
C ALA A 143 -15.03 32.60 4.66
N SER A 144 -16.16 32.50 3.97
CA SER A 144 -16.73 31.20 3.62
C SER A 144 -15.76 30.38 2.74
N PRO A 145 -15.50 29.09 3.03
CA PRO A 145 -14.58 28.26 2.24
C PRO A 145 -14.93 28.17 0.75
N CYS A 146 -16.20 28.25 0.41
CA CYS A 146 -16.73 28.18 -0.97
C CYS A 146 -16.79 29.55 -1.67
N ASN A 147 -16.33 30.64 -1.03
CA ASN A 147 -16.27 31.96 -1.68
C ASN A 147 -15.44 31.91 -2.98
N VAL A 148 -14.37 31.13 -2.98
CA VAL A 148 -13.40 31.07 -4.07
C VAL A 148 -13.94 30.37 -5.33
N GLU A 149 -14.95 29.51 -5.19
CA GLU A 149 -15.62 28.82 -6.30
C GLU A 149 -16.56 29.75 -7.07
N ASN A 150 -16.98 30.86 -6.45
CA ASN A 150 -18.02 31.74 -6.98
C ASN A 150 -17.48 33.09 -7.45
N LEU A 151 -16.16 33.27 -7.47
CA LEU A 151 -15.53 34.49 -7.94
C LEU A 151 -15.88 34.76 -9.41
N GLN A 152 -16.14 36.02 -9.73
CA GLN A 152 -16.55 36.45 -11.08
C GLN A 152 -15.49 37.36 -11.68
N GLY A 153 -15.22 37.18 -12.98
CA GLY A 153 -14.31 38.04 -13.74
C GLY A 153 -12.82 37.91 -13.38
N VAL A 154 -12.41 36.79 -12.76
CA VAL A 154 -11.03 36.51 -12.34
C VAL A 154 -10.62 35.07 -12.65
N GLY A 155 -9.33 34.84 -12.81
CA GLY A 155 -8.73 33.49 -12.82
C GLY A 155 -8.81 32.70 -14.12
N GLU A 156 -8.99 33.34 -15.28
CA GLU A 156 -8.70 32.75 -16.61
C GLU A 156 -9.23 31.32 -16.83
N GLY A 157 -10.50 31.08 -16.46
CA GLY A 157 -11.14 29.77 -16.62
C GLY A 157 -10.96 28.80 -15.45
N HIS A 158 -10.03 29.05 -14.51
CA HIS A 158 -9.80 28.17 -13.37
C HIS A 158 -11.01 28.07 -12.44
N VAL A 159 -11.62 29.21 -12.09
CA VAL A 159 -12.78 29.27 -11.19
C VAL A 159 -13.99 28.60 -11.85
N GLN A 160 -14.23 28.88 -13.13
CA GLN A 160 -15.32 28.30 -13.90
C GLN A 160 -15.16 26.78 -14.03
N THR A 161 -13.92 26.31 -14.21
CA THR A 161 -13.60 24.89 -14.32
C THR A 161 -13.81 24.16 -13.00
N ILE A 162 -13.23 24.62 -11.89
CA ILE A 162 -13.43 23.93 -10.61
C ILE A 162 -14.90 23.97 -10.18
N LYS A 163 -15.59 25.10 -10.40
CA LYS A 163 -17.02 25.22 -10.12
C LYS A 163 -17.84 24.21 -10.90
N LYS A 164 -17.66 24.15 -12.23
CA LYS A 164 -18.39 23.20 -13.08
C LYS A 164 -18.09 21.75 -12.69
N LEU A 165 -16.84 21.43 -12.38
CA LEU A 165 -16.47 20.08 -11.92
C LEU A 165 -17.15 19.73 -10.59
N ILE A 166 -17.17 20.65 -9.61
CA ILE A 166 -17.86 20.44 -8.32
C ILE A 166 -19.38 20.30 -8.51
N ASP A 167 -19.98 21.12 -9.37
CA ASP A 167 -21.44 21.16 -9.56
C ASP A 167 -21.95 19.94 -10.36
N GLU A 168 -21.19 19.46 -11.35
CA GLU A 168 -21.65 18.42 -12.27
C GLU A 168 -21.03 17.04 -12.05
N SER A 169 -19.80 16.93 -11.53
CA SER A 169 -19.14 15.63 -11.30
C SER A 169 -19.29 15.20 -9.84
N PRO A 170 -20.08 14.15 -9.53
CA PRO A 170 -20.20 13.65 -8.15
C PRO A 170 -18.85 13.23 -7.55
N ILE A 171 -17.93 12.74 -8.39
CA ILE A 171 -16.58 12.34 -7.96
C ILE A 171 -15.78 13.57 -7.51
N VAL A 172 -15.81 14.67 -8.27
CA VAL A 172 -15.09 15.89 -7.89
C VAL A 172 -15.75 16.57 -6.71
N HIS A 173 -17.09 16.62 -6.65
CA HIS A 173 -17.83 17.10 -5.49
C HIS A 173 -17.38 16.38 -4.21
N GLN A 174 -17.41 15.04 -4.25
CA GLN A 174 -16.99 14.17 -3.15
C GLN A 174 -15.54 14.47 -2.73
N LYS A 175 -14.60 14.51 -3.69
CA LYS A 175 -13.19 14.80 -3.42
C LYS A 175 -12.98 16.18 -2.82
N TYR A 176 -13.60 17.22 -3.37
CA TYR A 176 -13.37 18.60 -2.96
C TYR A 176 -13.86 18.85 -1.53
N VAL A 177 -15.10 18.46 -1.23
CA VAL A 177 -15.69 18.67 0.10
C VAL A 177 -14.95 17.84 1.16
N THR A 178 -14.62 16.58 0.87
CA THR A 178 -13.86 15.75 1.82
C THR A 178 -12.42 16.21 1.98
N ARG A 179 -11.77 16.77 0.95
CA ARG A 179 -10.37 17.22 1.05
C ARG A 179 -10.17 18.30 2.10
N TYR A 180 -11.09 19.26 2.23
CA TYR A 180 -11.05 20.22 3.35
C TYR A 180 -11.10 19.51 4.69
N ALA A 181 -12.07 18.60 4.87
CA ALA A 181 -12.24 17.86 6.12
C ALA A 181 -11.00 17.01 6.45
N ASP A 182 -10.45 16.32 5.46
CA ASP A 182 -9.25 15.48 5.59
C ASP A 182 -8.06 16.31 6.06
N LEU A 183 -7.81 17.45 5.40
CA LEU A 183 -6.70 18.32 5.74
C LEU A 183 -6.89 18.98 7.11
N LEU A 184 -8.10 19.42 7.47
CA LEU A 184 -8.40 19.99 8.78
C LEU A 184 -8.27 18.99 9.93
N ASN A 185 -8.46 17.69 9.67
CA ASN A 185 -8.19 16.62 10.62
C ASN A 185 -6.71 16.21 10.67
N THR A 186 -5.90 16.65 9.71
CA THR A 186 -4.49 16.26 9.57
C THR A 186 -3.56 17.49 9.50
N LYS A 187 -3.13 17.87 8.29
CA LYS A 187 -2.06 18.85 8.03
C LYS A 187 -2.47 20.29 8.33
N LEU A 188 -3.74 20.63 8.11
CA LEU A 188 -4.32 21.95 8.38
C LEU A 188 -5.04 22.04 9.74
N SER A 189 -4.91 21.01 10.59
CA SER A 189 -5.44 21.05 11.95
C SER A 189 -4.81 22.18 12.76
N CYS A 190 -5.58 22.79 13.67
CA CYS A 190 -5.09 23.87 14.54
C CYS A 190 -3.74 23.56 15.21
N PRO A 191 -3.53 22.37 15.82
CA PRO A 191 -2.25 22.04 16.45
C PRO A 191 -1.10 22.00 15.44
N LYS A 192 -1.32 21.48 14.22
CA LYS A 192 -0.26 21.37 13.22
C LYS A 192 0.11 22.71 12.61
N VAL A 193 -0.87 23.51 12.19
CA VAL A 193 -0.60 24.80 11.54
C VAL A 193 0.04 25.79 12.52
N THR A 194 -0.37 25.79 13.79
CA THR A 194 0.26 26.65 14.79
C THR A 194 1.64 26.19 15.19
N ALA A 195 1.88 24.88 15.30
CA ALA A 195 3.23 24.37 15.55
C ALA A 195 4.20 24.77 14.41
N ILE A 196 3.76 24.70 13.15
CA ILE A 196 4.54 25.16 12.00
C ILE A 196 4.78 26.68 12.08
N PHE A 197 3.73 27.47 12.29
CA PHE A 197 3.84 28.92 12.42
C PHE A 197 4.81 29.33 13.53
N ASP A 198 4.67 28.74 14.72
CA ASP A 198 5.51 29.03 15.88
C ASP A 198 6.97 28.61 15.62
N SER A 199 7.19 27.52 14.90
CA SER A 199 8.55 27.10 14.50
C SER A 199 9.22 28.10 13.54
N ILE A 200 8.48 28.68 12.60
CA ILE A 200 8.99 29.70 11.68
C ILE A 200 9.32 30.98 12.45
N VAL A 201 8.43 31.42 13.34
CA VAL A 201 8.66 32.59 14.20
C VAL A 201 9.91 32.38 15.07
N ALA A 202 10.12 31.19 15.62
CA ALA A 202 11.29 30.89 16.46
C ALA A 202 12.62 31.02 15.69
N VAL A 203 12.63 30.74 14.39
CA VAL A 203 13.82 30.94 13.53
C VAL A 203 14.03 32.42 13.23
N ILE A 204 12.96 33.18 12.97
CA ILE A 204 13.06 34.58 12.54
C ILE A 204 13.31 35.53 13.73
N ALA A 205 12.69 35.28 14.89
CA ALA A 205 12.69 36.21 16.04
C ALA A 205 14.08 36.68 16.48
N PRO A 206 15.11 35.82 16.59
CA PRO A 206 16.45 36.23 17.02
C PRO A 206 17.16 37.14 15.99
N GLU A 207 16.76 37.08 14.72
CA GLU A 207 17.34 37.87 13.63
C GLU A 207 16.68 39.24 13.47
N MET A 208 15.45 39.40 13.98
CA MET A 208 14.70 40.64 13.84
C MET A 208 15.40 41.89 14.39
N PRO A 209 16.12 41.87 15.53
CA PRO A 209 16.88 43.05 15.98
C PRO A 209 17.93 43.51 14.97
N ARG A 210 18.64 42.56 14.33
CA ARG A 210 19.64 42.89 13.30
C ARG A 210 18.96 43.39 12.02
N HIS A 211 17.83 42.80 11.65
CA HIS A 211 17.03 43.22 10.51
C HIS A 211 16.53 44.66 10.69
N ILE A 212 16.01 44.99 11.88
CA ILE A 212 15.51 46.34 12.22
C ILE A 212 16.64 47.35 12.26
N LEU A 213 17.82 46.99 12.80
CA LEU A 213 18.98 47.88 12.78
C LEU A 213 19.40 48.24 11.35
N ARG A 214 19.29 47.29 10.42
CA ARG A 214 19.72 47.47 9.04
C ARG A 214 18.69 48.20 8.18
N TRP A 215 17.42 47.80 8.27
CA TRP A 215 16.35 48.23 7.35
C TRP A 215 15.32 49.16 7.99
N GLY A 216 15.42 49.41 9.28
CA GLY A 216 14.40 50.13 10.07
C GLY A 216 13.25 49.21 10.52
N GLY A 217 12.27 49.80 11.19
CA GLY A 217 11.12 49.08 11.76
C GLY A 217 11.11 49.10 13.29
N ASN A 218 10.24 48.28 13.88
CA ASN A 218 10.00 48.28 15.32
C ASN A 218 9.68 46.86 15.81
N MET A 219 10.35 46.41 16.89
CA MET A 219 10.15 45.07 17.45
C MET A 219 8.72 44.85 17.94
N ALA A 220 8.10 45.85 18.59
CA ALA A 220 6.73 45.74 19.07
C ALA A 220 5.73 45.65 17.91
N THR A 221 5.95 46.39 16.81
CA THR A 221 5.16 46.24 15.58
C THR A 221 5.29 44.85 14.98
N TRP A 222 6.51 44.31 14.88
CA TRP A 222 6.71 42.95 14.38
C TRP A 222 6.01 41.91 15.27
N GLN A 223 6.15 41.99 16.59
CA GLN A 223 5.47 41.11 17.55
C GLN A 223 3.95 41.21 17.45
N ALA A 224 3.40 42.42 17.30
CA ALA A 224 1.97 42.63 17.11
C ALA A 224 1.46 41.99 15.82
N ASN A 225 2.21 42.11 14.71
CA ASN A 225 1.87 41.48 13.44
C ASN A 225 1.93 39.95 13.51
N VAL A 226 2.96 39.38 14.17
CA VAL A 226 3.05 37.94 14.42
C VAL A 226 1.85 37.44 15.21
N GLN A 227 1.45 38.15 16.28
CA GLN A 227 0.29 37.78 17.07
C GLN A 227 -1.01 37.89 16.26
N ALA A 228 -1.16 38.92 15.42
CA ALA A 228 -2.32 39.09 14.56
C ALA A 228 -2.45 37.94 13.54
N ALA A 229 -1.36 37.57 12.87
CA ALA A 229 -1.34 36.45 11.92
C ALA A 229 -1.64 35.11 12.61
N ARG A 230 -1.06 34.88 13.80
CA ARG A 230 -1.33 33.68 14.59
C ARG A 230 -2.80 33.59 15.04
N ASN A 231 -3.38 34.72 15.45
CA ASN A 231 -4.79 34.79 15.83
C ASN A 231 -5.70 34.52 14.63
N PHE A 232 -5.38 35.09 13.46
CA PHE A 232 -6.12 34.81 12.22
C PHE A 232 -6.12 33.31 11.92
N LEU A 233 -4.95 32.68 11.95
CA LEU A 233 -4.79 31.25 11.68
C LEU A 233 -5.56 30.36 12.68
N MET A 234 -5.56 30.73 13.97
CA MET A 234 -6.33 30.02 15.00
C MET A 234 -7.84 30.14 14.81
N THR A 235 -8.33 31.33 14.45
CA THR A 235 -9.75 31.51 14.09
C THR A 235 -10.08 30.68 12.87
N ARG A 236 -9.20 30.69 11.85
CA ARG A 236 -9.42 29.98 10.59
C ARG A 236 -9.52 28.47 10.78
N CYS A 237 -8.52 27.86 11.40
CA CYS A 237 -8.46 26.41 11.60
C CYS A 237 -9.64 25.88 12.44
N SER A 238 -10.15 26.68 13.38
CA SER A 238 -11.27 26.29 14.24
C SER A 238 -12.61 26.45 13.53
N GLN A 239 -12.86 27.60 12.91
CA GLN A 239 -14.15 27.91 12.28
C GLN A 239 -14.40 27.12 10.99
N THR A 240 -13.39 26.96 10.14
CA THR A 240 -13.55 26.19 8.89
C THR A 240 -14.02 24.78 9.18
N LEU A 241 -13.52 24.17 10.27
CA LEU A 241 -13.94 22.85 10.71
C LEU A 241 -15.32 22.84 11.40
N SER A 242 -15.65 23.86 12.19
CA SER A 242 -16.87 23.85 13.01
C SER A 242 -18.15 24.25 12.27
N THR A 243 -18.07 25.21 11.34
CA THR A 243 -19.27 25.77 10.68
C THR A 243 -19.07 26.06 9.20
N GLY A 244 -17.84 26.41 8.76
CA GLY A 244 -17.62 26.91 7.39
C GLY A 244 -18.03 25.95 6.28
N LEU A 245 -17.81 24.64 6.44
CA LEU A 245 -18.19 23.66 5.40
C LEU A 245 -19.69 23.35 5.40
N VAL A 246 -20.36 23.38 6.56
CA VAL A 246 -21.81 23.17 6.68
C VAL A 246 -22.59 24.32 6.04
N ASP A 247 -22.05 25.54 6.12
CA ASP A 247 -22.66 26.71 5.47
C ASP A 247 -22.50 26.69 3.94
N CYS A 248 -21.49 25.96 3.42
CA CYS A 248 -21.17 25.88 2.00
C CYS A 248 -21.84 24.72 1.27
N TYR A 249 -21.95 23.57 1.93
CA TYR A 249 -22.36 22.30 1.33
C TYR A 249 -23.49 21.67 2.13
N ASP A 250 -24.30 20.84 1.48
CA ASP A 250 -25.39 20.08 2.13
C ASP A 250 -24.84 18.90 2.96
N VAL A 251 -24.05 19.25 3.98
CA VAL A 251 -23.41 18.32 4.91
C VAL A 251 -23.91 18.52 6.34
N THR A 252 -23.84 17.47 7.16
CA THR A 252 -24.24 17.52 8.58
C THR A 252 -23.07 17.23 9.51
N GLY A 253 -23.22 17.56 10.79
CA GLY A 253 -22.16 17.36 11.79
C GLY A 253 -21.27 18.61 11.97
N PRO A 254 -19.95 18.45 12.18
CA PRO A 254 -19.19 17.20 12.08
C PRO A 254 -19.44 16.26 13.28
N TYR A 255 -19.29 14.96 13.04
CA TYR A 255 -19.40 13.90 14.04
C TYR A 255 -18.02 13.40 14.45
N PRO A 256 -17.78 13.13 15.76
CA PRO A 256 -16.51 12.61 16.22
C PRO A 256 -16.36 11.14 15.80
N VAL A 257 -15.27 10.81 15.12
CA VAL A 257 -14.94 9.46 14.67
C VAL A 257 -13.58 9.04 15.19
N THR A 258 -13.50 7.81 15.72
CA THR A 258 -12.23 7.22 16.18
C THR A 258 -11.84 6.05 15.30
N PHE A 259 -10.65 6.10 14.71
CA PHE A 259 -10.07 5.04 13.90
C PHE A 259 -9.04 4.25 14.69
N ASN A 260 -9.07 2.92 14.56
CA ASN A 260 -8.17 2.00 15.24
C ASN A 260 -7.64 0.95 14.26
N VAL A 261 -6.45 0.41 14.57
CA VAL A 261 -5.87 -0.74 13.86
C VAL A 261 -5.55 -1.83 14.87
N LEU A 262 -5.95 -3.07 14.57
CA LEU A 262 -5.66 -4.24 15.39
C LEU A 262 -5.07 -5.38 14.54
N PRO A 263 -3.96 -6.00 14.97
CA PRO A 263 -3.08 -5.58 16.06
C PRO A 263 -2.42 -4.22 15.77
N ALA A 264 -2.09 -3.47 16.82
CA ALA A 264 -1.49 -2.15 16.66
C ALA A 264 -0.21 -2.20 15.81
N GLY A 265 -0.10 -1.26 14.86
CA GLY A 265 1.04 -1.16 13.95
C GLY A 265 1.10 -2.23 12.85
N LYS A 266 0.04 -3.03 12.66
CA LYS A 266 -0.02 -4.08 11.62
C LYS A 266 -0.78 -3.70 10.35
N GLY A 267 -1.08 -2.42 10.22
CA GLY A 267 -1.73 -1.84 9.05
C GLY A 267 -2.05 -0.38 9.28
N GLN A 268 -2.72 0.21 8.31
CA GLN A 268 -3.13 1.59 8.28
C GLN A 268 -4.53 1.72 7.69
N ILE A 269 -5.20 2.81 8.03
CA ILE A 269 -6.47 3.24 7.47
C ILE A 269 -6.20 4.53 6.69
N LYS A 270 -6.62 4.54 5.43
CA LYS A 270 -6.81 5.76 4.65
C LYS A 270 -8.24 6.23 4.83
N MET A 271 -8.44 7.48 5.22
CA MET A 271 -9.73 8.15 5.15
C MET A 271 -9.70 9.12 3.99
N ASN A 272 -10.55 8.88 3.00
CA ASN A 272 -10.66 9.63 1.76
C ASN A 272 -9.27 9.79 1.10
N SER A 273 -8.64 10.96 1.26
CA SER A 273 -7.33 11.27 0.70
C SER A 273 -6.14 11.03 1.65
N GLU A 274 -6.35 10.88 2.96
CA GLU A 274 -5.28 10.89 3.97
C GLU A 274 -5.05 9.53 4.64
N TRP A 275 -3.78 9.11 4.71
CA TRP A 275 -3.35 7.95 5.50
C TRP A 275 -3.00 8.37 6.92
N PHE A 276 -3.64 7.75 7.91
CA PHE A 276 -3.31 7.99 9.30
C PHE A 276 -2.02 7.27 9.70
N GLN A 277 -1.16 8.01 10.42
CA GLN A 277 0.14 7.52 10.88
C GLN A 277 0.08 6.93 12.29
N ASP A 278 -0.88 7.38 13.10
CA ASP A 278 -0.99 7.04 14.53
C ASP A 278 -2.40 6.57 14.87
N TYR A 279 -2.53 5.59 15.78
CA TYR A 279 -3.81 5.05 16.26
C TYR A 279 -3.84 4.99 17.80
N PRO A 280 -4.98 5.26 18.46
CA PRO A 280 -6.25 5.72 17.90
C PRO A 280 -6.12 7.09 17.21
N HIS A 281 -6.70 7.23 16.02
CA HIS A 281 -6.80 8.52 15.33
C HIS A 281 -8.21 9.08 15.52
N THR A 282 -8.34 10.32 15.99
CA THR A 282 -9.63 10.99 16.13
C THR A 282 -9.82 12.03 15.04
N ALA A 283 -10.95 12.00 14.35
CA ALA A 283 -11.32 12.95 13.31
C ALA A 283 -12.76 13.45 13.51
N ASN A 284 -13.04 14.64 13.01
CA ASN A 284 -14.37 15.22 12.90
C ASN A 284 -14.84 15.07 11.44
N ILE A 285 -15.83 14.22 11.21
CA ILE A 285 -16.28 13.82 9.86
C ILE A 285 -17.70 14.33 9.62
N PHE A 286 -17.95 14.86 8.43
CA PHE A 286 -19.28 15.32 8.06
C PHE A 286 -20.17 14.18 7.56
N GLY A 287 -21.47 14.26 7.88
CA GLY A 287 -22.51 13.41 7.32
C GLY A 287 -23.13 14.01 6.06
N ASN A 288 -24.06 13.28 5.43
CA ASN A 288 -24.59 13.54 4.08
C ASN A 288 -23.52 13.56 2.97
N ILE A 289 -22.32 13.05 3.27
CA ILE A 289 -21.24 12.83 2.32
C ILE A 289 -20.57 11.49 2.64
N GLU A 290 -20.07 10.81 1.62
CA GLU A 290 -19.44 9.51 1.80
C GLU A 290 -18.12 9.63 2.57
N THR A 291 -17.90 8.73 3.53
CA THR A 291 -16.58 8.52 4.13
C THR A 291 -15.96 7.29 3.49
N ILE A 292 -15.03 7.51 2.56
CA ILE A 292 -14.36 6.44 1.81
C ILE A 292 -13.17 5.96 2.63
N LEU A 293 -13.14 4.68 3.01
CA LEU A 293 -12.08 4.10 3.83
C LEU A 293 -11.35 3.01 3.08
N LYS A 294 -10.03 2.97 3.27
CA LYS A 294 -9.17 1.88 2.77
C LYS A 294 -8.30 1.33 3.88
N ALA A 295 -8.27 0.02 4.04
CA ALA A 295 -7.31 -0.67 4.89
C ALA A 295 -6.07 -1.07 4.08
N GLY A 296 -4.90 -0.58 4.49
CA GLY A 296 -3.61 -0.96 3.93
C GLY A 296 -2.82 -1.81 4.93
N PRO A 297 -2.55 -3.11 4.67
CA PRO A 297 -1.70 -3.89 5.55
C PRO A 297 -0.23 -3.49 5.43
N ILE A 298 0.58 -3.81 6.44
CA ILE A 298 2.04 -3.83 6.31
C ILE A 298 2.51 -5.19 5.78
N ASP A 299 3.78 -5.28 5.36
CA ASP A 299 4.38 -6.53 4.88
C ASP A 299 4.22 -7.68 5.89
N GLY A 300 3.84 -8.86 5.37
CA GLY A 300 3.57 -10.06 6.17
C GLY A 300 2.18 -10.09 6.83
N TRP A 301 1.33 -9.09 6.59
CA TRP A 301 -0.03 -9.01 7.11
C TRP A 301 -1.04 -8.83 5.98
N GLU A 302 -2.27 -9.28 6.20
CA GLU A 302 -3.40 -9.03 5.30
C GLU A 302 -4.57 -8.46 6.08
N PHE A 303 -5.38 -7.66 5.39
CA PHE A 303 -6.65 -7.19 5.94
C PHE A 303 -7.58 -8.38 6.20
N SER A 304 -8.18 -8.41 7.39
CA SER A 304 -9.12 -9.46 7.80
C SER A 304 -10.55 -8.95 7.75
N SER A 305 -10.85 -7.85 8.46
CA SER A 305 -12.21 -7.33 8.55
C SER A 305 -12.30 -5.94 9.17
N TRP A 306 -13.44 -5.27 8.97
CA TRP A 306 -13.81 -4.06 9.71
C TRP A 306 -14.64 -4.38 10.94
N LEU A 307 -14.42 -3.62 12.01
CA LEU A 307 -15.33 -3.51 13.15
C LEU A 307 -15.78 -2.06 13.27
N VAL A 308 -17.05 -1.79 13.02
CA VAL A 308 -17.64 -0.46 13.08
C VAL A 308 -18.63 -0.37 14.26
N ASP A 309 -18.68 0.76 14.94
CA ASP A 309 -19.72 1.05 15.92
C ASP A 309 -20.19 2.49 15.69
N GLY A 310 -21.50 2.72 15.66
CA GLY A 310 -22.08 4.03 15.36
C GLY A 310 -22.45 4.27 13.88
N ALA A 311 -22.09 3.39 12.95
CA ALA A 311 -22.48 3.45 11.54
C ALA A 311 -22.88 2.09 10.96
N VAL A 312 -23.74 2.09 9.95
CA VAL A 312 -24.19 0.88 9.23
C VAL A 312 -23.12 0.47 8.20
N ILE A 313 -22.85 -0.83 8.12
CA ILE A 313 -21.93 -1.43 7.14
C ILE A 313 -22.57 -2.70 6.56
N SER A 314 -22.36 -2.98 5.28
CA SER A 314 -22.93 -4.19 4.65
C SER A 314 -22.13 -5.46 5.01
N THR A 315 -22.72 -6.63 4.81
CA THR A 315 -22.04 -7.92 5.02
C THR A 315 -20.84 -8.11 4.10
N ALA A 316 -20.92 -7.59 2.87
CA ALA A 316 -19.81 -7.68 1.91
C ALA A 316 -18.67 -6.75 2.32
N ASP A 317 -19.00 -5.57 2.83
CA ASP A 317 -18.02 -4.57 3.24
C ASP A 317 -17.26 -4.98 4.50
N LEU A 318 -17.81 -5.86 5.36
CA LEU A 318 -17.11 -6.37 6.54
C LEU A 318 -15.72 -6.94 6.23
N VAL A 319 -15.52 -7.51 5.05
CA VAL A 319 -14.27 -8.15 4.62
C VAL A 319 -13.66 -7.49 3.38
N ASN A 320 -14.25 -6.39 2.91
CA ASN A 320 -13.69 -5.60 1.82
C ASN A 320 -12.71 -4.57 2.41
N PRO A 321 -11.43 -4.52 1.99
CA PRO A 321 -10.50 -3.51 2.48
C PRO A 321 -10.88 -2.09 2.05
N ASP A 322 -11.68 -1.92 1.01
CA ASP A 322 -12.17 -0.63 0.53
C ASP A 322 -13.68 -0.52 0.82
N ILE A 323 -14.08 0.37 1.74
CA ILE A 323 -15.50 0.52 2.14
C ILE A 323 -15.95 1.97 2.08
N ILE A 324 -17.26 2.17 2.04
CA ILE A 324 -17.90 3.48 2.12
C ILE A 324 -18.83 3.47 3.34
N LEU A 325 -18.70 4.47 4.21
CA LEU A 325 -19.57 4.66 5.37
C LEU A 325 -20.34 5.98 5.27
N GLN A 326 -21.58 5.96 5.76
CA GLN A 326 -22.40 7.15 5.99
C GLN A 326 -22.38 7.46 7.48
N ILE A 327 -21.71 8.56 7.85
CA ILE A 327 -21.51 8.95 9.26
C ILE A 327 -22.61 9.94 9.65
N THR A 328 -23.45 9.57 10.61
CA THR A 328 -24.56 10.43 11.11
C THR A 328 -24.52 10.66 12.61
N GLN A 329 -23.52 10.10 13.30
CA GLN A 329 -23.32 10.17 14.74
C GLN A 329 -21.88 9.78 15.09
N ALA A 330 -21.53 9.87 16.37
CA ALA A 330 -20.23 9.43 16.86
C ALA A 330 -19.97 7.97 16.46
N THR A 331 -18.81 7.71 15.84
CA THR A 331 -18.50 6.41 15.23
C THR A 331 -17.11 5.92 15.65
N THR A 332 -16.93 4.64 15.87
CA THR A 332 -15.61 3.99 15.99
C THR A 332 -15.43 3.03 14.83
N VAL A 333 -14.31 3.12 14.13
CA VAL A 333 -13.95 2.22 13.02
C VAL A 333 -12.62 1.55 13.35
N THR A 334 -12.58 0.23 13.30
CA THR A 334 -11.37 -0.55 13.56
C THR A 334 -11.07 -1.45 12.37
N ALA A 335 -9.90 -1.30 11.75
CA ALA A 335 -9.39 -2.25 10.78
C ALA A 335 -8.69 -3.40 11.51
N ILE A 336 -9.13 -4.63 11.25
CA ILE A 336 -8.54 -5.86 11.78
C ILE A 336 -7.64 -6.47 10.70
N PHE A 337 -6.40 -6.76 11.05
CA PHE A 337 -5.42 -7.44 10.23
C PHE A 337 -5.04 -8.78 10.86
N LYS A 338 -4.60 -9.71 10.02
CA LYS A 338 -4.05 -11.00 10.44
C LYS A 338 -2.74 -11.25 9.73
N GLU A 339 -1.86 -11.98 10.39
CA GLU A 339 -0.58 -12.37 9.81
C GLU A 339 -0.83 -13.29 8.60
N ILE A 340 -0.18 -13.01 7.47
CA ILE A 340 -0.17 -13.91 6.32
C ILE A 340 0.73 -15.07 6.73
N PRO A 341 0.23 -16.32 6.80
CA PRO A 341 1.09 -17.46 7.06
C PRO A 341 2.19 -17.50 5.99
N PRO A 342 3.44 -17.82 6.34
CA PRO A 342 4.54 -17.83 5.39
C PRO A 342 4.22 -18.76 4.22
N THR A 343 3.85 -18.17 3.07
CA THR A 343 3.54 -18.86 1.82
C THR A 343 4.71 -18.78 0.83
N SER A 344 5.85 -18.22 1.23
CA SER A 344 7.04 -18.19 0.40
C SER A 344 7.76 -19.55 0.42
N GLU A 345 7.95 -20.11 -0.77
CA GLU A 345 8.86 -21.22 -1.01
C GLU A 345 10.28 -20.80 -0.59
N ASN A 346 10.80 -21.38 0.48
CA ASN A 346 12.13 -21.08 1.02
C ASN A 346 13.16 -22.08 0.48
N ALA A 347 14.36 -21.63 0.16
CA ALA A 347 15.49 -22.54 0.03
C ALA A 347 15.79 -23.17 1.39
N ILE A 348 15.70 -24.50 1.48
CA ILE A 348 16.01 -25.29 2.67
C ILE A 348 17.49 -25.63 2.67
N TYR A 349 18.00 -26.06 1.52
CA TYR A 349 19.41 -26.42 1.31
C TYR A 349 19.91 -25.88 -0.03
N TYR A 350 21.18 -25.50 -0.09
CA TYR A 350 21.81 -25.03 -1.32
C TYR A 350 23.29 -25.45 -1.41
N TRP A 351 23.69 -25.92 -2.58
CA TRP A 351 25.09 -26.12 -2.97
C TRP A 351 25.39 -25.28 -4.20
N HIS A 352 26.23 -24.26 -4.05
CA HIS A 352 26.69 -23.39 -5.13
C HIS A 352 28.15 -23.69 -5.52
N PHE A 353 28.89 -24.45 -4.71
CA PHE A 353 30.25 -24.95 -5.00
C PHE A 353 31.34 -23.89 -5.26
N ASN A 354 31.06 -22.59 -5.21
CA ASN A 354 32.06 -21.54 -5.49
C ASN A 354 33.27 -21.61 -4.55
N THR A 355 33.09 -22.11 -3.33
CA THR A 355 34.12 -22.32 -2.32
C THR A 355 34.72 -23.73 -2.34
N LEU A 356 34.21 -24.63 -3.18
CA LEU A 356 34.66 -26.02 -3.26
C LEU A 356 36.15 -26.08 -3.63
N ASP A 357 36.93 -26.71 -2.76
CA ASP A 357 38.34 -26.97 -2.93
C ASP A 357 38.61 -28.48 -2.86
N THR A 358 39.20 -29.00 -3.94
CA THR A 358 39.44 -30.45 -4.13
C THR A 358 40.85 -30.66 -4.66
N PRO A 359 41.89 -30.48 -3.82
CA PRO A 359 43.27 -30.82 -4.20
C PRO A 359 43.42 -32.33 -4.49
N THR A 360 42.53 -33.13 -3.91
CA THR A 360 42.22 -34.50 -4.29
C THR A 360 40.70 -34.65 -4.43
N ASP A 361 40.25 -35.66 -5.17
CA ASP A 361 38.83 -35.95 -5.32
C ASP A 361 38.17 -36.19 -3.96
N VAL A 362 36.90 -35.78 -3.84
CA VAL A 362 36.08 -35.95 -2.64
C VAL A 362 34.86 -36.82 -2.94
N VAL A 363 34.45 -37.62 -1.97
CA VAL A 363 33.26 -38.48 -2.06
C VAL A 363 32.00 -37.74 -1.60
N THR A 364 32.15 -36.83 -0.64
CA THR A 364 31.05 -36.14 0.04
C THR A 364 31.25 -34.63 0.05
N ILE A 365 30.18 -33.86 -0.14
CA ILE A 365 30.19 -32.40 -0.09
C ILE A 365 29.00 -31.91 0.78
N PRO A 366 29.24 -31.23 1.91
CA PRO A 366 28.16 -30.64 2.72
C PRO A 366 27.51 -29.48 1.97
N ALA A 367 26.26 -29.15 2.31
CA ALA A 367 25.60 -27.98 1.73
C ALA A 367 26.31 -26.68 2.15
N ASP A 368 26.38 -25.73 1.23
CA ASP A 368 26.89 -24.39 1.49
C ASP A 368 25.90 -23.58 2.35
N PHE A 369 24.60 -23.89 2.25
CA PHE A 369 23.55 -23.32 3.09
C PHE A 369 22.58 -24.40 3.59
N SER A 370 22.17 -24.27 4.85
CA SER A 370 21.19 -25.12 5.51
C SER A 370 20.30 -24.31 6.44
N LEU A 371 19.00 -24.29 6.16
CA LEU A 371 18.00 -23.58 6.96
C LEU A 371 17.55 -24.37 8.19
N ILE A 372 17.47 -25.70 8.09
CA ILE A 372 17.03 -26.56 9.20
C ILE A 372 18.17 -26.71 10.20
N SER A 373 17.98 -26.16 11.40
CA SER A 373 18.95 -26.26 12.49
C SER A 373 19.20 -27.72 12.89
N GLY A 374 20.47 -28.11 12.98
CA GLY A 374 20.89 -29.46 13.33
C GLY A 374 20.80 -30.50 12.20
N ALA A 375 20.27 -30.14 11.02
CA ALA A 375 20.39 -30.98 9.84
C ALA A 375 21.83 -31.00 9.32
N ALA A 376 22.25 -32.15 8.80
CA ALA A 376 23.55 -32.34 8.14
C ALA A 376 23.33 -32.76 6.67
N PRO A 377 22.80 -31.86 5.82
CA PRO A 377 22.58 -32.17 4.41
C PRO A 377 23.89 -32.49 3.71
N MET A 378 23.91 -33.58 2.94
CA MET A 378 25.14 -34.12 2.36
C MET A 378 24.90 -34.61 0.95
N MET A 379 25.73 -34.17 0.00
CA MET A 379 25.85 -34.78 -1.33
C MET A 379 26.92 -35.86 -1.28
N THR A 380 26.61 -37.08 -1.70
CA THR A 380 27.54 -38.22 -1.70
C THR A 380 27.58 -38.91 -3.05
N TYR A 381 28.76 -39.07 -3.66
CA TYR A 381 28.92 -39.88 -4.86
C TYR A 381 29.26 -41.33 -4.48
N THR A 382 28.23 -42.17 -4.47
CA THR A 382 28.26 -43.55 -3.99
C THR A 382 28.82 -44.54 -5.03
N GLY A 383 29.17 -45.74 -4.56
CA GLY A 383 29.81 -46.78 -5.37
C GLY A 383 31.33 -46.68 -5.37
N THR A 384 32.00 -47.51 -6.17
CA THR A 384 33.47 -47.56 -6.24
C THR A 384 33.93 -47.22 -7.65
N GLY A 385 34.90 -46.33 -7.76
CA GLY A 385 35.53 -45.97 -9.03
C GLY A 385 36.92 -45.38 -8.81
N PRO A 386 37.68 -45.16 -9.89
CA PRO A 386 39.05 -44.64 -9.82
C PRO A 386 39.12 -43.16 -9.44
N ARG A 387 38.01 -42.42 -9.54
CA ARG A 387 37.88 -40.99 -9.29
C ARG A 387 36.49 -40.66 -8.76
N ASP A 388 36.36 -39.59 -7.98
CA ASP A 388 35.11 -39.20 -7.32
C ASP A 388 34.59 -37.85 -7.82
N ILE A 389 34.52 -36.82 -6.97
CA ILE A 389 34.08 -35.47 -7.33
C ILE A 389 35.27 -34.53 -7.24
N ASP A 390 35.45 -33.68 -8.25
CA ASP A 390 36.40 -32.56 -8.18
C ASP A 390 35.76 -31.25 -8.63
N ALA A 391 36.32 -30.12 -8.19
CA ALA A 391 35.86 -28.81 -8.58
C ALA A 391 36.22 -28.50 -10.04
N ASN A 392 35.29 -27.91 -10.78
CA ASN A 392 35.53 -27.33 -12.09
C ASN A 392 35.34 -25.81 -12.06
N GLN A 393 36.22 -25.08 -12.73
CA GLN A 393 36.30 -23.61 -12.64
C GLN A 393 35.21 -22.85 -13.40
N THR A 394 34.23 -23.55 -13.97
CA THR A 394 33.17 -22.93 -14.77
C THR A 394 31.82 -23.52 -14.39
N GLY A 395 31.05 -22.74 -13.65
CA GLY A 395 29.69 -23.00 -13.20
C GLY A 395 28.62 -22.30 -14.04
N SER A 396 27.38 -22.38 -13.57
CA SER A 396 26.17 -21.87 -14.21
C SER A 396 25.59 -20.66 -13.49
N ASP A 397 24.88 -19.81 -14.23
CA ASP A 397 23.99 -18.77 -13.71
C ASP A 397 22.54 -19.27 -13.52
N LEU A 398 22.24 -20.51 -13.89
CA LEU A 398 20.92 -21.12 -13.69
C LEU A 398 20.75 -21.54 -12.24
N ASN A 399 19.56 -21.29 -11.69
CA ASN A 399 19.19 -21.64 -10.32
C ASN A 399 20.05 -21.00 -9.21
N LEU A 400 20.61 -19.80 -9.45
CA LEU A 400 21.30 -19.03 -8.41
C LEU A 400 20.34 -18.60 -7.29
N HIS A 401 20.84 -18.62 -6.05
CA HIS A 401 20.15 -18.11 -4.85
C HIS A 401 21.15 -17.33 -3.98
N PHE A 402 20.63 -16.50 -3.07
CA PHE A 402 21.40 -15.75 -2.07
C PHE A 402 22.46 -14.80 -2.67
N ASP A 403 22.14 -14.17 -3.81
CA ASP A 403 23.02 -13.24 -4.53
C ASP A 403 24.40 -13.81 -4.91
N GLU A 404 24.52 -15.14 -4.93
CA GLU A 404 25.69 -15.83 -5.47
C GLU A 404 25.85 -15.54 -6.96
N LEU A 405 27.11 -15.46 -7.40
CA LEU A 405 27.45 -15.37 -8.82
C LEU A 405 27.86 -16.74 -9.36
N ALA A 406 27.74 -16.92 -10.67
CA ALA A 406 28.28 -18.10 -11.33
C ALA A 406 29.80 -18.21 -11.10
N GLY A 407 30.26 -19.37 -10.64
CA GLY A 407 31.68 -19.57 -10.31
C GLY A 407 32.15 -20.99 -10.61
N LYS A 408 32.30 -21.83 -9.58
CA LYS A 408 32.74 -23.22 -9.72
C LYS A 408 31.54 -24.16 -9.69
N CYS A 409 31.70 -25.36 -10.25
CA CYS A 409 30.71 -26.44 -10.13
C CYS A 409 31.35 -27.75 -9.70
N ALA A 410 30.54 -28.70 -9.22
CA ALA A 410 30.98 -30.04 -8.89
C ALA A 410 31.02 -30.93 -10.14
N ARG A 411 32.20 -31.48 -10.48
CA ARG A 411 32.35 -32.42 -11.59
C ARG A 411 32.35 -33.86 -11.09
N VAL A 412 31.31 -34.59 -11.47
CA VAL A 412 31.13 -36.02 -11.12
C VAL A 412 31.88 -36.88 -12.12
N ARG A 413 32.89 -37.62 -11.65
CA ARG A 413 33.83 -38.32 -12.52
C ARG A 413 33.29 -39.65 -13.03
N ASN A 414 33.52 -39.89 -14.31
CA ASN A 414 33.45 -41.20 -14.93
C ASN A 414 34.69 -42.06 -14.56
N PRO A 415 34.59 -43.41 -14.59
CA PRO A 415 33.39 -44.21 -14.84
C PRO A 415 32.33 -44.08 -13.74
N SER A 416 31.07 -43.98 -14.14
CA SER A 416 29.89 -43.84 -13.28
C SER A 416 28.91 -45.01 -13.35
N ASP A 417 29.25 -46.09 -14.05
CA ASP A 417 28.41 -47.28 -14.13
C ASP A 417 28.20 -47.92 -12.76
N GLY A 418 26.94 -48.16 -12.39
CA GLY A 418 26.55 -48.63 -11.05
C GLY A 418 26.78 -47.63 -9.90
N ARG A 419 27.15 -46.37 -10.20
CA ARG A 419 27.37 -45.30 -9.22
C ARG A 419 26.20 -44.31 -9.21
N ALA A 420 26.05 -43.57 -8.11
CA ALA A 420 24.96 -42.62 -7.96
C ALA A 420 25.35 -41.44 -7.07
N VAL A 421 24.82 -40.26 -7.36
CA VAL A 421 24.87 -39.12 -6.43
C VAL A 421 23.63 -39.16 -5.55
N VAL A 422 23.82 -39.21 -4.24
CA VAL A 422 22.74 -39.24 -3.24
C VAL A 422 22.80 -38.00 -2.38
N PHE A 423 21.66 -37.36 -2.16
CA PHE A 423 21.50 -36.20 -1.30
C PHE A 423 20.69 -36.58 -0.06
N ASP A 424 21.28 -36.36 1.11
CA ASP A 424 20.58 -36.39 2.39
C ASP A 424 19.87 -35.05 2.60
N LEU A 425 18.54 -35.04 2.60
CA LEU A 425 17.72 -33.83 2.43
C LEU A 425 16.52 -33.83 3.40
N PRO A 426 16.71 -33.84 4.72
CA PRO A 426 15.57 -33.84 5.64
C PRO A 426 14.65 -32.65 5.40
N THR A 427 13.34 -32.87 5.34
CA THR A 427 12.31 -31.85 5.08
C THR A 427 11.52 -31.49 6.35
N THR A 428 12.09 -31.75 7.53
CA THR A 428 11.44 -31.55 8.83
C THR A 428 10.92 -30.13 9.00
N GLY A 429 9.62 -29.98 9.24
CA GLY A 429 8.95 -28.68 9.34
C GLY A 429 8.60 -28.02 8.01
N TYR A 430 8.70 -28.72 6.87
CA TYR A 430 8.39 -28.19 5.55
C TYR A 430 7.46 -29.11 4.73
N LYS A 431 6.67 -28.49 3.86
CA LYS A 431 5.79 -29.11 2.86
C LYS A 431 6.05 -28.50 1.47
N ASP A 432 5.35 -28.98 0.45
CA ASP A 432 5.42 -28.45 -0.92
C ASP A 432 6.86 -28.43 -1.48
N ILE A 433 7.53 -29.59 -1.39
CA ILE A 433 8.97 -29.74 -1.63
C ILE A 433 9.29 -29.77 -3.12
N LYS A 434 10.34 -29.05 -3.52
CA LYS A 434 10.91 -29.06 -4.88
C LYS A 434 12.42 -29.21 -4.84
N PHE A 435 12.97 -29.97 -5.79
CA PHE A 435 14.41 -30.18 -5.94
C PHE A 435 14.86 -29.75 -7.33
N ALA A 436 15.92 -28.95 -7.42
CA ALA A 436 16.43 -28.43 -8.68
C ALA A 436 17.96 -28.36 -8.71
N TYR A 437 18.56 -28.47 -9.89
CA TYR A 437 19.99 -28.26 -10.10
C TYR A 437 20.31 -27.91 -11.56
N ALA A 438 21.39 -27.17 -11.78
CA ALA A 438 21.95 -26.94 -13.10
C ALA A 438 22.91 -28.08 -13.47
N VAL A 439 22.87 -28.53 -14.73
CA VAL A 439 23.75 -29.60 -15.22
C VAL A 439 24.21 -29.39 -16.64
N GLN A 440 25.48 -29.73 -16.87
CA GLN A 440 26.12 -29.81 -18.17
C GLN A 440 26.95 -31.09 -18.25
N ARG A 441 27.16 -31.63 -19.45
CA ARG A 441 28.16 -32.67 -19.70
C ARG A 441 29.22 -32.21 -20.69
N THR A 442 30.39 -32.84 -20.65
CA THR A 442 31.30 -32.84 -21.80
C THR A 442 30.84 -33.84 -22.88
N ASN A 443 31.44 -33.81 -24.07
CA ASN A 443 31.09 -34.71 -25.19
C ASN A 443 31.03 -36.21 -24.82
N GLY A 444 31.97 -36.70 -24.00
CA GLY A 444 31.98 -38.08 -23.50
C GLY A 444 31.35 -38.28 -22.12
N GLY A 445 30.71 -37.26 -21.56
CA GLY A 445 30.05 -37.36 -20.25
C GLY A 445 28.72 -38.11 -20.31
N GLN A 446 28.19 -38.43 -19.13
CA GLN A 446 26.94 -39.16 -18.96
C GLN A 446 25.78 -38.46 -19.68
N LEU A 447 24.98 -39.22 -20.43
CA LEU A 447 23.97 -38.65 -21.34
C LEU A 447 22.65 -38.33 -20.65
N THR A 448 22.29 -39.09 -19.61
CA THR A 448 21.00 -38.96 -18.93
C THR A 448 21.16 -39.07 -17.43
N ASN A 449 20.49 -38.18 -16.69
CA ASN A 449 20.34 -38.24 -15.24
C ASN A 449 18.96 -38.78 -14.89
N ASN A 450 18.92 -39.90 -14.19
CA ASN A 450 17.69 -40.54 -13.70
C ASN A 450 17.54 -40.26 -12.21
N LEU A 451 16.50 -39.50 -11.86
CA LEU A 451 16.17 -39.12 -10.50
C LEU A 451 15.24 -40.15 -9.85
N SER A 452 15.46 -40.40 -8.57
CA SER A 452 14.58 -41.15 -7.67
C SER A 452 14.64 -40.52 -6.28
N TYR A 453 13.67 -40.80 -5.43
CA TYR A 453 13.63 -40.29 -4.06
C TYR A 453 13.35 -41.41 -3.06
N SER A 454 13.65 -41.17 -1.80
CA SER A 454 13.35 -42.05 -0.68
C SER A 454 12.66 -41.28 0.44
N THR A 455 11.60 -41.85 1.00
CA THR A 455 10.89 -41.31 2.18
C THR A 455 11.23 -42.06 3.47
N ASP A 456 11.98 -43.14 3.39
CA ASP A 456 12.44 -43.94 4.54
C ASP A 456 13.97 -43.93 4.70
N GLY A 457 14.67 -43.19 3.83
CA GLY A 457 16.12 -43.06 3.80
C GLY A 457 16.87 -44.24 3.16
N THR A 458 16.17 -45.30 2.72
CA THR A 458 16.79 -46.55 2.25
C THR A 458 16.25 -47.03 0.90
N ASN A 459 14.93 -47.07 0.72
CA ASN A 459 14.28 -47.54 -0.50
C ASN A 459 14.02 -46.35 -1.43
N PHE A 460 14.51 -46.44 -2.67
CA PHE A 460 14.34 -45.38 -3.66
C PHE A 460 13.29 -45.76 -4.69
N THR A 461 12.42 -44.82 -5.03
CA THR A 461 11.33 -44.97 -5.99
C THR A 461 11.23 -43.76 -6.91
N GLN A 462 10.53 -43.92 -8.03
CA GLN A 462 10.16 -42.84 -8.96
C GLN A 462 8.64 -42.58 -8.96
N ALA A 463 7.88 -43.31 -8.13
CA ALA A 463 6.43 -43.21 -8.11
C ALA A 463 5.96 -41.78 -7.79
N GLY A 464 5.00 -41.27 -8.57
CA GLY A 464 4.43 -39.93 -8.37
C GLY A 464 5.25 -38.77 -8.95
N LEU A 465 6.46 -39.01 -9.47
CA LEU A 465 7.19 -38.00 -10.25
C LEU A 465 6.55 -37.82 -11.63
N SER A 466 6.34 -36.57 -12.05
CA SER A 466 5.88 -36.25 -13.41
C SER A 466 6.93 -36.57 -14.47
N GLN A 467 8.21 -36.42 -14.11
CA GLN A 467 9.37 -36.78 -14.93
C GLN A 467 10.50 -37.26 -14.02
N SER A 468 11.17 -38.36 -14.39
CA SER A 468 12.27 -38.96 -13.64
C SER A 468 13.56 -39.12 -14.44
N ALA A 469 13.56 -38.91 -15.76
CA ALA A 469 14.72 -39.03 -16.63
C ALA A 469 14.94 -37.72 -17.42
N PHE A 470 16.17 -37.21 -17.38
CA PHE A 470 16.55 -35.93 -17.98
C PHE A 470 17.80 -36.08 -18.82
N ASN A 471 17.73 -35.71 -20.10
CA ASN A 471 18.89 -35.71 -20.98
C ASN A 471 19.81 -34.53 -20.63
N VAL A 472 21.10 -34.79 -20.58
CA VAL A 472 22.12 -33.80 -20.26
C VAL A 472 22.79 -33.33 -21.55
N THR A 473 22.85 -32.01 -21.74
CA THR A 473 23.42 -31.39 -22.94
C THR A 473 24.83 -30.86 -22.67
N THR A 474 25.51 -30.43 -23.74
CA THR A 474 26.84 -29.84 -23.64
C THR A 474 26.83 -28.39 -23.18
N ASP A 475 25.66 -27.79 -22.96
CA ASP A 475 25.46 -26.50 -22.31
C ASP A 475 24.78 -26.72 -20.95
N PHE A 476 24.88 -25.76 -20.03
CA PHE A 476 24.13 -25.87 -18.78
C PHE A 476 22.62 -25.81 -19.05
N SER A 477 21.89 -26.70 -18.38
CA SER A 477 20.43 -26.77 -18.41
C SER A 477 19.89 -27.02 -17.00
N LEU A 478 18.66 -26.59 -16.73
CA LEU A 478 18.02 -26.77 -15.44
C LEU A 478 17.25 -28.10 -15.40
N VAL A 479 17.52 -28.91 -14.39
CA VAL A 479 16.69 -30.04 -14.00
C VAL A 479 15.91 -29.67 -12.75
N GLN A 480 14.60 -29.95 -12.75
CA GLN A 480 13.73 -29.71 -11.61
C GLN A 480 12.69 -30.83 -11.49
N ILE A 481 12.42 -31.25 -10.26
CA ILE A 481 11.30 -32.12 -9.92
C ILE A 481 10.43 -31.48 -8.83
N ASP A 482 9.11 -31.62 -8.99
CA ASP A 482 8.11 -31.23 -7.99
C ASP A 482 7.69 -32.48 -7.20
N LEU A 483 7.86 -32.43 -5.88
CA LEU A 483 7.54 -33.51 -4.95
C LEU A 483 6.36 -33.16 -4.04
N SER A 484 5.70 -32.01 -4.25
CA SER A 484 4.60 -31.51 -3.40
C SER A 484 3.43 -32.50 -3.27
N ALA A 485 3.14 -33.25 -4.33
CA ALA A 485 2.06 -34.25 -4.35
C ALA A 485 2.41 -35.55 -3.60
N ILE A 486 3.66 -35.76 -3.19
CA ILE A 486 4.09 -37.00 -2.53
C ILE A 486 4.03 -36.79 -1.01
N THR A 487 2.98 -37.33 -0.40
CA THR A 487 2.68 -37.15 1.03
C THR A 487 3.82 -37.52 1.97
N GLY A 488 4.58 -38.58 1.64
CA GLY A 488 5.71 -39.03 2.43
C GLY A 488 6.94 -38.11 2.40
N VAL A 489 6.95 -37.06 1.56
CA VAL A 489 8.05 -36.08 1.49
C VAL A 489 7.84 -34.92 2.45
N ARG A 490 6.60 -34.62 2.84
CA ARG A 490 6.27 -33.56 3.81
C ARG A 490 6.78 -33.92 5.21
N ASN A 491 7.44 -32.96 5.88
CA ASN A 491 7.90 -33.05 7.26
C ASN A 491 8.66 -34.37 7.55
N ASN A 492 9.65 -34.68 6.72
CA ASN A 492 10.30 -35.99 6.74
C ASN A 492 11.81 -35.90 7.05
N PRO A 493 12.27 -36.40 8.21
CA PRO A 493 13.69 -36.37 8.58
C PRO A 493 14.57 -37.35 7.80
N ASN A 494 13.99 -38.30 7.06
CA ASN A 494 14.72 -39.34 6.31
C ASN A 494 14.68 -39.11 4.79
N PHE A 495 14.20 -37.96 4.33
CA PHE A 495 14.04 -37.71 2.90
C PHE A 495 15.39 -37.67 2.17
N LYS A 496 15.47 -38.34 1.02
CA LYS A 496 16.66 -38.36 0.14
C LYS A 496 16.28 -38.25 -1.32
N VAL A 497 17.16 -37.66 -2.12
CA VAL A 497 17.10 -37.68 -3.59
C VAL A 497 18.34 -38.38 -4.13
N LYS A 498 18.20 -39.17 -5.20
CA LYS A 498 19.29 -39.90 -5.85
C LYS A 498 19.28 -39.71 -7.35
N ILE A 499 20.45 -39.44 -7.91
CA ILE A 499 20.72 -39.33 -9.33
C ILE A 499 21.57 -40.53 -9.76
N THR A 500 21.07 -41.30 -10.72
CA THR A 500 21.81 -42.35 -11.44
C THR A 500 22.05 -41.92 -12.88
N PHE A 501 23.01 -42.54 -13.55
CA PHE A 501 23.49 -42.08 -14.85
C PHE A 501 23.33 -43.15 -15.93
N ASP A 502 22.89 -42.75 -17.12
CA ASP A 502 22.86 -43.60 -18.32
C ASP A 502 23.66 -42.99 -19.48
N GLY A 503 24.20 -43.86 -20.33
CA GLY A 503 24.98 -43.51 -21.52
C GLY A 503 26.37 -42.95 -21.18
N ASN A 504 27.42 -43.43 -21.86
CA ASN A 504 28.81 -43.04 -21.62
C ASN A 504 29.30 -43.18 -20.16
N THR A 505 28.85 -44.20 -19.43
CA THR A 505 29.15 -44.38 -18.00
C THR A 505 30.39 -45.24 -17.71
N ILE A 506 30.93 -45.97 -18.69
CA ILE A 506 32.00 -46.96 -18.49
C ILE A 506 33.40 -46.37 -18.82
N GLY A 507 33.46 -45.32 -19.64
CA GLY A 507 34.73 -44.70 -20.06
C GLY A 507 35.45 -43.97 -18.92
N ASP A 508 36.75 -43.72 -19.11
CA ASP A 508 37.61 -42.99 -18.16
C ASP A 508 37.71 -41.47 -18.47
N SER A 509 36.99 -41.02 -19.49
CA SER A 509 36.95 -39.64 -19.97
C SER A 509 35.52 -39.12 -20.13
N GLY A 510 35.37 -37.79 -20.08
CA GLY A 510 34.10 -37.08 -20.14
C GLY A 510 33.28 -37.18 -18.86
N ASN A 511 32.62 -36.09 -18.43
CA ASN A 511 31.97 -36.00 -17.12
C ASN A 511 30.71 -35.12 -17.15
N ASN A 512 29.84 -35.30 -16.16
CA ASN A 512 28.79 -34.37 -15.77
C ASN A 512 29.35 -33.32 -14.80
N ARG A 513 28.76 -32.12 -14.86
CA ARG A 513 29.02 -30.99 -13.97
C ARG A 513 27.68 -30.57 -13.40
N LEU A 514 27.57 -30.61 -12.07
CA LEU A 514 26.38 -30.23 -11.32
C LEU A 514 26.66 -28.92 -10.61
N ASP A 515 25.70 -28.01 -10.66
CA ASP A 515 25.83 -26.71 -10.04
C ASP A 515 24.50 -26.20 -9.46
N ASN A 516 24.59 -25.24 -8.55
CA ASN A 516 23.46 -24.54 -7.95
C ASN A 516 22.31 -25.49 -7.55
N ILE A 517 22.60 -26.48 -6.72
CA ILE A 517 21.64 -27.51 -6.31
C ILE A 517 20.79 -26.97 -5.18
N THR A 518 19.46 -26.97 -5.31
CA THR A 518 18.54 -26.53 -4.27
C THR A 518 17.51 -27.57 -3.88
N LEU A 519 17.19 -27.60 -2.59
CA LEU A 519 15.91 -28.08 -2.09
C LEU A 519 15.12 -26.89 -1.57
N LYS A 520 13.86 -26.76 -2.00
CA LYS A 520 12.97 -25.71 -1.54
C LYS A 520 11.68 -26.27 -0.95
N GLY A 521 11.04 -25.51 -0.07
CA GLY A 521 9.75 -25.87 0.53
C GLY A 521 9.09 -24.74 1.30
N VAL A 522 7.82 -24.93 1.63
CA VAL A 522 7.01 -24.01 2.44
C VAL A 522 6.97 -24.50 3.88
N VAL A 523 6.98 -23.60 4.86
CA VAL A 523 6.89 -23.98 6.28
C VAL A 523 5.61 -24.78 6.54
N ASP A 524 5.75 -25.91 7.23
CA ASP A 524 4.65 -26.78 7.63
C ASP A 524 4.14 -26.38 9.02
N ASP A 525 3.42 -25.26 9.08
CA ASP A 525 2.78 -24.81 10.32
C ASP A 525 1.69 -25.79 10.74
N LEU A 526 1.92 -26.51 11.85
CA LEU A 526 0.88 -27.25 12.58
C LEU A 526 -0.05 -26.31 13.35
N SER A 527 -0.50 -25.22 12.72
CA SER A 527 -1.60 -24.45 13.29
C SER A 527 -2.86 -25.33 13.28
N VAL A 528 -3.57 -25.35 14.41
CA VAL A 528 -4.98 -25.76 14.41
C VAL A 528 -5.61 -24.92 13.29
N PRO A 529 -6.30 -25.50 12.29
CA PRO A 529 -7.05 -24.68 11.36
C PRO A 529 -7.98 -23.86 12.25
N THR A 530 -7.72 -22.55 12.33
CA THR A 530 -8.65 -21.62 12.93
C THR A 530 -9.91 -21.88 12.15
N GLN A 531 -10.89 -22.58 12.74
CA GLN A 531 -12.22 -22.59 12.19
C GLN A 531 -12.58 -21.12 12.17
N THR A 532 -12.58 -20.51 10.99
CA THR A 532 -12.79 -19.08 10.82
C THR A 532 -14.16 -18.82 11.42
N ALA A 533 -14.22 -18.41 12.68
CA ALA A 533 -15.45 -18.03 13.31
C ALA A 533 -16.05 -16.95 12.41
N ALA A 534 -17.32 -17.10 12.01
CA ALA A 534 -17.94 -16.15 11.11
C ALA A 534 -17.69 -14.73 11.60
N THR A 535 -17.04 -13.90 10.79
CA THR A 535 -16.86 -12.48 11.10
C THR A 535 -18.24 -11.89 11.32
N TYR A 536 -18.41 -11.19 12.44
CA TYR A 536 -19.68 -10.66 12.87
C TYR A 536 -19.53 -9.31 13.52
N GLN A 537 -20.63 -8.57 13.58
CA GLN A 537 -20.72 -7.25 14.17
C GLN A 537 -22.08 -7.08 14.83
N VAL A 538 -22.10 -6.33 15.93
CA VAL A 538 -23.32 -6.01 16.67
C VAL A 538 -23.26 -4.54 17.06
N PHE A 539 -24.19 -3.74 16.59
CA PHE A 539 -24.20 -2.29 16.83
C PHE A 539 -25.63 -1.71 16.85
N PRO A 540 -25.84 -0.54 17.48
CA PRO A 540 -24.90 0.12 18.38
C PRO A 540 -24.66 -0.73 19.63
N ASN A 541 -23.49 -0.62 20.25
CA ASN A 541 -23.23 -1.26 21.55
C ASN A 541 -22.20 -0.43 22.35
N PRO A 542 -22.63 0.40 23.32
CA PRO A 542 -23.90 0.32 24.04
C PRO A 542 -25.15 0.73 23.23
N PHE A 543 -26.32 0.17 23.59
CA PHE A 543 -27.58 0.39 22.88
C PHE A 543 -28.67 0.97 23.79
N THR A 544 -29.64 1.68 23.18
CA THR A 544 -30.80 2.27 23.87
C THR A 544 -32.11 1.55 23.54
N SER A 545 -32.33 1.12 22.30
CA SER A 545 -33.54 0.38 21.91
C SER A 545 -33.20 -0.87 21.11
N ASN A 546 -32.81 -0.66 19.87
CA ASN A 546 -32.56 -1.73 18.91
C ASN A 546 -31.07 -1.98 18.74
N ILE A 547 -30.73 -3.23 18.40
CA ILE A 547 -29.40 -3.59 17.89
C ILE A 547 -29.55 -4.26 16.53
N GLN A 548 -28.57 -4.06 15.67
CA GLN A 548 -28.39 -4.76 14.41
C GLN A 548 -27.23 -5.74 14.55
N ILE A 549 -27.46 -6.95 14.06
CA ILE A 549 -26.48 -8.04 13.99
C ILE A 549 -26.17 -8.26 12.52
N ILE A 550 -24.89 -8.29 12.19
CA ILE A 550 -24.38 -8.55 10.85
C ILE A 550 -23.35 -9.65 10.94
N THR A 551 -23.42 -10.62 10.02
CA THR A 551 -22.58 -11.83 10.02
C THR A 551 -22.20 -12.17 8.59
N THR A 552 -21.02 -12.76 8.41
CA THR A 552 -20.58 -13.29 7.10
C THR A 552 -21.23 -14.64 6.75
N GLU A 553 -21.85 -15.30 7.72
CA GLU A 553 -22.58 -16.56 7.56
C GLU A 553 -24.04 -16.42 7.97
N GLN A 554 -24.94 -17.23 7.40
CA GLN A 554 -26.35 -17.22 7.81
C GLN A 554 -26.50 -17.61 9.28
N MET A 555 -27.24 -16.77 10.02
CA MET A 555 -27.64 -17.05 11.38
C MET A 555 -28.75 -18.10 11.39
N VAL A 556 -28.55 -19.17 12.16
CA VAL A 556 -29.54 -20.21 12.43
C VAL A 556 -30.41 -19.78 13.60
N ASP A 557 -29.79 -19.45 14.74
CA ASP A 557 -30.47 -19.04 15.97
C ASP A 557 -29.82 -17.78 16.57
N VAL A 558 -30.62 -16.89 17.12
CA VAL A 558 -30.16 -15.71 17.87
C VAL A 558 -30.83 -15.71 19.25
N SER A 559 -30.06 -15.51 20.32
CA SER A 559 -30.58 -15.53 21.69
C SER A 559 -29.92 -14.49 22.58
N VAL A 560 -30.69 -13.81 23.43
CA VAL A 560 -30.18 -12.87 24.43
C VAL A 560 -30.43 -13.42 25.84
N TYR A 561 -29.44 -13.32 26.71
CA TYR A 561 -29.48 -13.77 28.10
C TYR A 561 -29.07 -12.63 29.04
N ASP A 562 -29.56 -12.62 30.27
CA ASP A 562 -28.99 -11.79 31.34
C ASP A 562 -27.71 -12.42 31.94
N MET A 563 -27.07 -11.71 32.88
CA MET A 563 -25.83 -12.16 33.51
C MET A 563 -25.99 -13.40 34.41
N ILE A 564 -27.20 -13.77 34.80
CA ILE A 564 -27.48 -15.01 35.56
C ILE A 564 -27.89 -16.17 34.64
N GLY A 565 -27.87 -15.97 33.31
CA GLY A 565 -28.16 -16.99 32.31
C GLY A 565 -29.65 -17.17 32.00
N LYS A 566 -30.54 -16.29 32.48
CA LYS A 566 -31.96 -16.32 32.13
C LYS A 566 -32.12 -15.88 30.68
N SER A 567 -32.86 -16.67 29.91
CA SER A 567 -33.20 -16.36 28.53
C SER A 567 -34.16 -15.16 28.48
N ILE A 568 -33.75 -14.10 27.78
CA ILE A 568 -34.52 -12.88 27.58
C ILE A 568 -35.25 -12.92 26.23
N LEU A 569 -34.52 -13.26 25.16
CA LEU A 569 -35.04 -13.35 23.80
C LEU A 569 -34.47 -14.60 23.12
N LYS A 570 -35.28 -15.29 22.31
CA LYS A 570 -34.84 -16.37 21.42
C LYS A 570 -35.57 -16.28 20.08
N LYS A 571 -34.80 -16.17 19.00
CA LYS A 571 -35.26 -16.25 17.61
C LYS A 571 -34.59 -17.45 16.96
N LYS A 572 -35.38 -18.35 16.38
CA LYS A 572 -34.90 -19.55 15.67
C LYS A 572 -35.18 -19.44 14.18
N ASN A 573 -34.44 -20.18 13.38
CA ASN A 573 -34.56 -20.23 11.92
C ASN A 573 -34.46 -18.82 11.29
N VAL A 574 -33.48 -18.04 11.73
CA VAL A 574 -33.28 -16.66 11.24
C VAL A 574 -32.97 -16.66 9.75
N ASN A 575 -32.12 -17.57 9.27
CA ASN A 575 -31.75 -17.78 7.86
C ASN A 575 -31.34 -16.50 7.11
N SER A 576 -30.72 -15.57 7.83
CA SER A 576 -30.27 -14.28 7.31
C SER A 576 -28.87 -13.98 7.83
N THR A 577 -28.09 -13.23 7.07
CA THR A 577 -26.80 -12.67 7.47
C THR A 577 -26.94 -11.35 8.23
N THR A 578 -28.14 -10.76 8.24
CA THR A 578 -28.49 -9.55 8.99
C THR A 578 -29.77 -9.75 9.80
N GLU A 579 -29.82 -9.20 11.02
CA GLU A 579 -30.99 -9.32 11.90
C GLU A 579 -31.06 -8.12 12.85
N THR A 580 -32.27 -7.59 13.09
CA THR A 580 -32.50 -6.48 14.02
C THR A 580 -33.29 -6.97 15.22
N LEU A 581 -32.77 -6.73 16.43
CA LEU A 581 -33.45 -7.06 17.68
C LEU A 581 -33.93 -5.77 18.36
N ASP A 582 -35.22 -5.69 18.67
CA ASP A 582 -35.76 -4.68 19.59
C ASP A 582 -35.60 -5.17 21.04
N LEU A 583 -34.80 -4.44 21.78
CA LEU A 583 -34.46 -4.70 23.17
C LEU A 583 -34.72 -3.45 24.05
N GLY A 584 -35.59 -2.54 23.61
CA GLY A 584 -35.85 -1.27 24.31
C GLY A 584 -36.50 -1.43 25.68
N ALA A 585 -37.22 -2.52 25.91
CA ALA A 585 -37.86 -2.83 27.19
C ALA A 585 -36.88 -3.35 28.26
N LEU A 586 -35.60 -3.56 27.93
CA LEU A 586 -34.61 -4.04 28.88
C LEU A 586 -34.16 -2.92 29.83
N ASN A 587 -33.94 -3.29 31.10
CA ASN A 587 -33.30 -2.39 32.06
C ASN A 587 -31.83 -2.18 31.70
N ALA A 588 -31.29 -1.02 32.05
CA ALA A 588 -29.86 -0.71 31.94
C ALA A 588 -29.02 -1.81 32.61
N GLY A 589 -27.98 -2.27 31.93
CA GLY A 589 -27.19 -3.42 32.39
C GLY A 589 -26.46 -4.17 31.28
N VAL A 590 -25.85 -5.29 31.65
CA VAL A 590 -25.07 -6.15 30.73
C VAL A 590 -25.89 -7.38 30.37
N TYR A 591 -25.87 -7.77 29.09
CA TYR A 591 -26.52 -8.96 28.56
C TYR A 591 -25.54 -9.75 27.69
N LEU A 592 -25.86 -11.01 27.43
CA LEU A 592 -25.10 -11.88 26.52
C LEU A 592 -25.94 -12.25 25.31
N LEU A 593 -25.47 -11.84 24.14
CA LEU A 593 -25.99 -12.28 22.85
C LEU A 593 -25.27 -13.55 22.42
N LYS A 594 -26.02 -14.55 21.97
CA LYS A 594 -25.52 -15.76 21.34
C LYS A 594 -26.08 -15.88 19.94
N ILE A 595 -25.19 -16.01 18.95
CA ILE A 595 -25.52 -16.16 17.53
C ILE A 595 -25.00 -17.52 17.09
N ARG A 596 -25.88 -18.41 16.66
CA ARG A 596 -25.51 -19.70 16.11
C ARG A 596 -25.55 -19.61 14.59
N THR A 597 -24.47 -20.02 13.93
CA THR A 597 -24.41 -20.21 12.48
C THR A 597 -24.33 -21.72 12.17
N ALA A 598 -24.29 -22.09 10.89
CA ALA A 598 -24.07 -23.49 10.50
C ALA A 598 -22.70 -24.02 10.98
N ASN A 599 -21.71 -23.13 11.07
CA ASN A 599 -20.32 -23.49 11.34
C ASN A 599 -19.88 -23.23 12.79
N GLY A 600 -20.70 -22.58 13.62
CA GLY A 600 -20.31 -22.33 15.00
C GLY A 600 -21.29 -21.56 15.87
N LEU A 601 -20.84 -21.20 17.08
CA LEU A 601 -21.57 -20.38 18.04
C LEU A 601 -20.72 -19.17 18.44
N ILE A 602 -21.22 -17.98 18.15
CA ILE A 602 -20.66 -16.70 18.55
C ILE A 602 -21.33 -16.25 19.86
N THR A 603 -20.55 -15.70 20.79
CA THR A 603 -21.07 -15.03 22.00
C THR A 603 -20.55 -13.60 22.04
N HIS A 604 -21.44 -12.64 22.21
CA HIS A 604 -21.14 -11.22 22.26
C HIS A 604 -21.74 -10.56 23.50
N LYS A 605 -21.00 -9.65 24.15
CA LYS A 605 -21.48 -8.90 25.32
C LYS A 605 -22.25 -7.67 24.85
N LEU A 606 -23.48 -7.50 25.31
CA LEU A 606 -24.31 -6.32 25.06
C LEU A 606 -24.35 -5.41 26.30
N ILE A 607 -24.39 -4.10 26.10
CA ILE A 607 -24.49 -3.09 27.15
C ILE A 607 -25.72 -2.22 26.86
N LYS A 608 -26.76 -2.31 27.70
CA LYS A 608 -27.94 -1.44 27.65
C LYS A 608 -27.70 -0.19 28.50
N GLN A 609 -27.93 0.98 27.92
CA GLN A 609 -27.96 2.26 28.64
C GLN A 609 -29.32 2.54 29.25
#